data_AF-A0A847FBR4-F1
#
_entry.id   AF-A0A847FBR4-F1
#
_cell.length_a   1.000
_cell.length_b   1.000
_cell.length_c   1.000
_cell.angle_alpha   90.00
_cell.angle_beta   90.00
_cell.angle_gamma   90.00
#
_symmetry.space_group_name_H-M   'P 1'
#
loop_
_entity.id
_entity.type
_entity.pdbx_description
1 polymer ?
#
loop_
_entity_poly.entity_id
_entity_poly.type
_entity_poly.pdbx_seq_one_letter_code
_entity_poly.pdbx_strand_id
1 'polypeptide(L)'
;MELPLLGVFLLLGVLLWLFGWVRALSGRSGGAFWLCFGGAFLAVLALLLAAGWNGNYYLPSVAEMQDSLSIRNSSASRYSLMAMSIVSLLIPFVASYIAWAWKSLSARKITPEELDNEPHAY
;
A
#
# COMPACT_ATOMS: atom_id res chain seq x y z
N MET A 1 21.99 0.57 -13.85
CA MET A 1 21.26 -0.53 -13.19
C MET A 1 21.37 -0.34 -11.68
N GLU A 2 20.63 0.63 -11.11
CA GLU A 2 20.97 1.13 -9.76
C GLU A 2 20.19 0.44 -8.63
N LEU A 3 19.10 -0.28 -8.95
CA LEU A 3 18.26 -0.94 -7.96
C LEU A 3 17.85 -2.36 -8.39
N PRO A 4 18.83 -3.27 -8.65
CA PRO A 4 18.53 -4.63 -9.12
C PRO A 4 17.60 -5.39 -8.17
N LEU A 5 17.70 -5.11 -6.87
CA LEU A 5 16.84 -5.68 -5.84
C LEU A 5 15.35 -5.29 -6.01
N LEU A 6 15.07 -4.03 -6.39
CA LEU A 6 13.70 -3.58 -6.64
C LEU A 6 13.12 -4.22 -7.89
N GLY A 7 13.94 -4.44 -8.92
CA GLY A 7 13.55 -5.21 -10.09
C GLY A 7 13.16 -6.65 -9.74
N VAL A 8 13.90 -7.30 -8.84
CA VAL A 8 13.57 -8.65 -8.35
C VAL A 8 12.25 -8.65 -7.56
N PHE A 9 12.03 -7.68 -6.68
CA PHE A 9 10.75 -7.56 -5.95
C PHE A 9 9.57 -7.31 -6.88
N LEU A 10 9.73 -6.46 -7.90
CA LEU A 10 8.71 -6.21 -8.91
C LEU A 10 8.37 -7.49 -9.68
N LEU A 11 9.39 -8.21 -10.17
CA LEU A 11 9.18 -9.46 -10.90
C LEU A 11 8.51 -10.53 -10.03
N LEU A 12 8.97 -10.70 -8.79
CA LEU A 12 8.33 -11.62 -7.85
C LEU A 12 6.88 -11.24 -7.56
N GLY A 13 6.60 -9.95 -7.37
CA GLY A 13 5.23 -9.45 -7.14
C GLY A 13 4.30 -9.79 -8.31
N VAL A 14 4.75 -9.53 -9.54
CA VAL A 14 3.99 -9.84 -10.76
C VAL A 14 3.79 -11.35 -10.92
N LEU A 15 4.84 -12.16 -10.70
CA LEU A 15 4.75 -13.62 -10.79
C LEU A 15 3.78 -14.21 -9.76
N LEU A 16 3.82 -13.74 -8.50
CA LEU A 16 2.90 -14.15 -7.44
C LEU A 16 1.46 -13.77 -7.77
N TRP A 17 1.25 -12.58 -8.33
CA TRP A 17 -0.07 -12.12 -8.75
C TRP A 17 -0.64 -12.98 -9.89
N LEU A 18 0.16 -13.23 -10.93
CA LEU A 18 -0.23 -14.11 -12.05
C LEU A 18 -0.50 -15.54 -11.57
N PHE A 19 0.34 -16.08 -10.69
CA PHE A 19 0.16 -17.41 -10.12
C PHE A 19 -1.11 -17.51 -9.28
N GLY A 20 -1.43 -16.48 -8.49
CA GLY A 20 -2.70 -16.38 -7.77
C GLY A 20 -3.90 -16.44 -8.71
N TRP A 21 -3.81 -15.76 -9.85
CA TRP A 21 -4.83 -15.78 -10.92
C TRP A 21 -5.01 -17.17 -11.55
N VAL A 22 -3.93 -17.83 -11.94
CA VAL A 22 -3.99 -19.20 -12.50
C VAL A 22 -4.61 -20.17 -11.48
N ARG A 23 -4.24 -20.03 -10.20
CA ARG A 23 -4.79 -20.85 -9.12
C ARG A 23 -6.29 -20.60 -8.90
N ALA A 24 -6.74 -19.35 -9.01
CA ALA A 24 -8.15 -18.99 -8.95
C ALA A 24 -8.95 -19.63 -10.11
N LEU A 25 -8.44 -19.55 -11.34
CA LEU A 25 -9.05 -20.13 -12.53
C LEU A 25 -9.11 -21.67 -12.50
N SER A 26 -8.14 -22.31 -11.83
CA SER A 26 -8.06 -23.77 -11.68
C SER A 26 -9.05 -24.34 -10.63
N GLY A 27 -10.00 -23.53 -10.15
CA GLY A 27 -11.00 -23.94 -9.15
C GLY A 27 -10.47 -24.11 -7.72
N ARG A 28 -9.18 -23.84 -7.48
CA ARG A 28 -8.55 -23.87 -6.15
C ARG A 28 -8.55 -22.48 -5.52
N SER A 29 -9.75 -21.99 -5.18
CA SER A 29 -9.96 -20.65 -4.61
C SER A 29 -9.35 -20.45 -3.22
N GLY A 30 -9.13 -21.53 -2.46
CA GLY A 30 -8.51 -21.50 -1.13
C GLY A 30 -7.08 -20.96 -1.18
N GLY A 31 -6.94 -19.67 -0.85
CA GLY A 31 -5.66 -18.94 -0.78
C GLY A 31 -5.27 -18.17 -2.04
N ALA A 32 -6.03 -18.27 -3.13
CA ALA A 32 -5.74 -17.52 -4.36
C ALA A 32 -5.83 -16.00 -4.14
N PHE A 33 -6.82 -15.55 -3.34
CA PHE A 33 -6.95 -14.15 -2.94
C PHE A 33 -5.69 -13.63 -2.22
N TRP A 34 -5.16 -14.39 -1.25
CA TRP A 34 -3.98 -13.99 -0.49
C TRP A 34 -2.71 -13.92 -1.35
N LEU A 35 -2.58 -14.84 -2.33
CA LEU A 35 -1.48 -14.81 -3.30
C LEU A 35 -1.58 -13.60 -4.24
N CYS A 36 -2.76 -13.32 -4.78
CA CYS A 36 -2.99 -12.13 -5.60
C CYS A 36 -2.75 -10.84 -4.81
N PHE A 37 -3.30 -10.74 -3.61
CA PHE A 37 -3.16 -9.57 -2.75
C PHE A 37 -1.69 -9.32 -2.38
N GLY A 38 -0.98 -10.37 -1.93
CA GLY A 38 0.44 -10.28 -1.59
C GLY A 38 1.31 -9.90 -2.80
N GLY A 39 1.05 -10.49 -3.97
CA GLY A 39 1.75 -10.17 -5.21
C GLY A 39 1.54 -8.73 -5.67
N ALA A 40 0.28 -8.26 -5.66
CA ALA A 40 -0.07 -6.88 -5.99
C ALA A 40 0.57 -5.89 -5.01
N PHE A 41 0.48 -6.15 -3.71
CA PHE A 41 1.11 -5.31 -2.69
C PHE A 41 2.62 -5.20 -2.91
N LEU A 42 3.31 -6.32 -3.15
CA LEU A 42 4.75 -6.34 -3.37
C LEU A 42 5.15 -5.58 -4.65
N ALA A 43 4.38 -5.73 -5.74
CA ALA A 43 4.64 -5.02 -6.99
C ALA A 43 4.46 -3.49 -6.85
N VAL A 44 3.37 -3.06 -6.21
CA VAL A 44 3.12 -1.63 -5.94
C VAL A 44 4.18 -1.05 -5.01
N LEU A 45 4.53 -1.78 -3.95
CA LEU A 45 5.60 -1.38 -3.03
C LEU A 45 6.93 -1.21 -3.79
N ALA A 46 7.30 -2.15 -4.66
CA ALA A 46 8.50 -2.06 -5.47
C ALA A 46 8.49 -0.84 -6.41
N LEU A 47 7.34 -0.50 -7.02
CA LEU A 47 7.19 0.71 -7.85
C LEU A 47 7.35 1.99 -7.03
N LEU A 48 6.71 2.07 -5.85
CA LEU A 48 6.80 3.24 -4.98
C LEU A 48 8.22 3.44 -4.45
N LEU A 49 8.90 2.36 -4.06
CA LEU A 49 10.31 2.44 -3.70
C LEU A 49 11.18 2.80 -4.90
N ALA A 50 10.94 2.27 -6.10
CA ALA A 50 11.72 2.67 -7.27
C ALA A 50 11.62 4.19 -7.56
N ALA A 51 10.45 4.80 -7.30
CA ALA A 51 10.27 6.25 -7.43
C ALA A 51 10.93 7.06 -6.30
N GLY A 52 10.79 6.61 -5.04
CA GLY A 52 11.22 7.39 -3.86
C GLY A 52 12.58 7.02 -3.27
N TRP A 53 13.15 5.86 -3.61
CA TRP A 53 14.42 5.37 -3.08
C TRP A 53 15.61 6.00 -3.83
N ASN A 54 16.78 5.99 -3.19
CA ASN A 54 18.04 6.54 -3.73
C ASN A 54 18.20 8.07 -3.75
N GLY A 55 17.48 8.79 -2.88
CA GLY A 55 17.67 10.23 -2.71
C GLY A 55 17.12 11.07 -3.87
N ASN A 56 16.18 10.52 -4.63
CA ASN A 56 15.45 11.26 -5.66
C ASN A 56 14.76 12.50 -5.06
N TYR A 57 14.79 13.60 -5.81
CA TYR A 57 14.02 14.80 -5.49
C TYR A 57 12.53 14.47 -5.65
N TYR A 58 11.76 14.61 -4.56
CA TYR A 58 10.32 14.36 -4.64
C TYR A 58 9.58 15.51 -5.35
N LEU A 59 10.18 16.70 -5.40
CA LEU A 59 9.68 17.85 -6.15
C LEU A 59 10.85 18.58 -6.85
N PRO A 60 11.21 18.16 -8.07
CA PRO A 60 12.28 18.82 -8.84
C PRO A 60 11.81 20.17 -9.39
N SER A 61 12.68 21.17 -9.34
CA SER A 61 12.40 22.49 -9.92
C SER A 61 12.75 22.49 -11.40
N VAL A 62 11.83 23.00 -12.23
CA VAL A 62 12.04 23.13 -13.69
C VAL A 62 12.74 24.43 -14.08
N ALA A 63 12.75 25.43 -13.19
CA ALA A 63 13.37 26.73 -13.43
C ALA A 63 14.82 26.78 -12.97
N GLU A 64 15.12 26.28 -11.76
CA GLU A 64 16.47 26.23 -11.20
C GLU A 64 16.73 24.90 -10.52
N MET A 65 17.71 24.14 -11.02
CA MET A 65 18.01 22.79 -10.50
C MET A 65 18.41 22.79 -9.02
N GLN A 66 18.97 23.89 -8.50
CA GLN A 66 19.42 24.04 -7.10
C GLN A 66 18.26 24.13 -6.10
N ASP A 67 17.08 24.57 -6.55
CA ASP A 67 15.87 24.68 -5.71
C ASP A 67 15.07 23.38 -5.66
N SER A 68 15.62 22.29 -6.20
CA SER A 68 14.95 20.98 -6.16
C SER A 68 14.80 20.49 -4.72
N LEU A 69 13.58 20.14 -4.33
CA LEU A 69 13.26 19.75 -2.97
C LEU A 69 13.54 18.27 -2.76
N SER A 70 14.35 17.99 -1.74
CA SER A 70 14.73 16.65 -1.30
C SER A 70 14.48 16.54 0.20
N ILE A 71 14.36 15.31 0.70
CA ILE A 71 14.15 15.05 2.13
C ILE A 71 15.22 15.74 3.01
N ARG A 72 16.42 15.99 2.47
CA ARG A 72 17.51 16.65 3.21
C ARG A 72 17.34 18.15 3.38
N ASN A 73 16.74 18.84 2.41
CA ASN A 73 16.63 20.30 2.42
C ASN A 73 15.26 20.82 2.88
N SER A 74 14.23 19.95 2.91
CA SER A 74 12.84 20.34 3.20
C SER A 74 12.19 19.55 4.35
N SER A 75 12.99 19.06 5.30
CA SER A 75 12.47 18.38 6.49
C SER A 75 12.19 19.34 7.66
N ALA A 76 11.25 18.94 8.53
CA ALA A 76 10.96 19.66 9.77
C ALA A 76 12.16 19.66 10.75
N SER A 77 12.10 20.52 11.77
CA SER A 77 13.11 20.54 12.84
C SER A 77 13.21 19.19 13.55
N ARG A 78 14.39 18.88 14.10
CA ARG A 78 14.63 17.60 14.79
C ARG A 78 13.63 17.33 15.91
N TYR A 79 13.20 18.38 16.62
CA TYR A 79 12.18 18.28 17.66
C TYR A 79 10.84 17.80 17.11
N SER A 80 10.33 18.43 16.04
CA SER A 80 9.06 18.04 15.42
C SER A 80 9.14 16.64 14.81
N LEU A 81 10.25 16.31 14.14
CA LEU A 81 10.48 14.99 13.56
C LEU A 81 10.46 13.88 14.62
N MET A 82 11.08 14.14 15.78
CA MET A 82 11.07 13.21 16.92
C MET A 82 9.65 13.03 17.47
N ALA A 83 8.91 14.13 17.68
CA ALA A 83 7.53 14.04 18.15
C ALA A 83 6.65 13.21 17.19
N MET A 84 6.73 13.46 15.88
CA MET A 84 5.98 12.71 14.88
C MET A 84 6.41 11.23 14.78
N SER A 85 7.70 10.93 15.01
CA SER A 85 8.18 9.55 15.07
C SER A 85 7.56 8.78 16.25
N ILE A 86 7.39 9.43 17.40
CA ILE A 86 6.73 8.83 18.57
C ILE A 86 5.25 8.59 18.27
N VAL A 87 4.55 9.56 17.67
CA VAL A 87 3.14 9.40 17.27
C VAL A 87 2.97 8.25 16.26
N SER A 88 3.93 8.08 15.34
CA SER A 88 3.90 6.99 14.37
C SER A 88 3.99 5.59 14.99
N LEU A 89 4.46 5.46 16.24
CA LEU A 89 4.40 4.17 16.96
C LEU A 89 2.96 3.72 17.27
N LEU A 90 1.96 4.59 17.13
CA LEU A 90 0.54 4.26 17.28
C LEU A 90 -0.10 3.63 16.03
N ILE A 91 0.61 3.59 14.89
CA ILE A 91 0.14 2.93 13.65
C ILE A 91 -0.39 1.51 13.88
N PRO A 92 0.28 0.60 14.61
CA PRO A 92 -0.25 -0.75 14.86
C PRO A 92 -1.59 -0.77 15.61
N PHE A 93 -1.85 0.20 16.49
CA PHE A 93 -3.13 0.32 17.19
C PHE A 93 -4.25 0.68 16.21
N VAL A 94 -4.00 1.66 15.34
CA VAL A 94 -4.96 2.07 14.29
C VAL A 94 -5.21 0.92 13.31
N ALA A 95 -4.16 0.24 12.85
CA ALA A 95 -4.29 -0.92 11.96
C ALA A 95 -5.10 -2.06 12.58
N SER A 96 -4.91 -2.32 13.88
CA SER A 96 -5.68 -3.33 14.64
C SER A 96 -7.15 -2.96 14.71
N TYR A 97 -7.46 -1.68 14.95
CA TYR A 97 -8.84 -1.19 14.95
C TYR A 97 -9.50 -1.33 13.58
N ILE A 98 -8.80 -0.98 12.49
CA ILE A 98 -9.30 -1.16 11.12
C ILE A 98 -9.60 -2.63 10.84
N ALA A 99 -8.71 -3.54 11.23
CA ALA A 99 -8.93 -4.98 11.06
C ALA A 99 -10.15 -5.48 11.87
N TRP A 100 -10.34 -4.98 13.09
CA TRP A 100 -11.50 -5.29 13.91
C TRP A 100 -12.80 -4.75 13.30
N ALA A 101 -12.81 -3.50 12.84
CA ALA A 101 -13.95 -2.87 12.20
C ALA A 101 -14.33 -3.60 10.89
N TRP A 102 -13.33 -3.96 10.06
CA TRP A 102 -13.54 -4.74 8.84
C TRP A 102 -14.14 -6.11 9.14
N LYS A 103 -13.66 -6.78 10.19
CA LYS A 103 -14.21 -8.07 10.64
C LYS A 103 -15.67 -7.92 11.09
N SER A 104 -15.99 -6.85 11.83
CA SER A 104 -17.36 -6.56 12.28
C SER A 104 -18.30 -6.32 11.10
N LEU A 105 -17.86 -5.50 10.13
CA LEU A 105 -18.63 -5.20 8.92
C LEU A 105 -18.83 -6.44 8.04
N SER A 106 -17.79 -7.26 7.89
CA SER A 106 -17.83 -8.48 7.07
C SER A 106 -18.53 -9.66 7.77
N ALA A 107 -18.94 -9.51 9.04
CA ALA A 107 -19.59 -10.58 9.80
C ALA A 107 -21.04 -10.82 9.33
N ARG A 108 -21.73 -9.78 8.86
CA ARG A 108 -23.04 -9.87 8.21
C ARG A 108 -22.83 -9.81 6.71
N LYS A 109 -23.37 -10.78 5.97
CA LYS A 109 -23.46 -10.66 4.52
C LYS A 109 -24.62 -9.72 4.21
N ILE A 110 -24.35 -8.68 3.44
CA ILE A 110 -25.40 -7.79 2.92
C ILE A 110 -26.35 -8.64 2.08
N THR A 111 -27.63 -8.68 2.45
CA THR A 111 -28.67 -9.35 1.66
C THR A 111 -29.33 -8.37 0.70
N PRO A 112 -29.79 -8.82 -0.48
CA PRO A 112 -30.50 -7.94 -1.41
C PRO A 112 -31.77 -7.32 -0.80
N GLU A 113 -32.40 -7.99 0.15
CA GLU A 113 -33.57 -7.51 0.90
C GLU A 113 -33.23 -6.34 1.84
N GLU A 114 -32.00 -6.26 2.35
CA GLU A 114 -31.52 -5.11 3.14
C GLU A 114 -31.27 -3.88 2.26
N LEU A 115 -30.86 -4.05 0.98
CA LEU A 115 -30.74 -2.95 0.03
C LEU A 115 -32.10 -2.38 -0.39
N ASP A 116 -33.11 -3.24 -0.60
CA ASP A 116 -34.43 -2.82 -1.07
C ASP A 116 -35.28 -2.14 0.03
N ASN A 117 -34.98 -2.38 1.31
CA ASN A 117 -35.73 -1.82 2.45
C ASN A 117 -35.11 -0.54 3.05
N GLU A 118 -34.00 -0.04 2.53
CA GLU A 118 -33.42 1.24 2.95
C GLU A 118 -33.93 2.40 2.08
N PRO A 119 -34.84 3.26 2.58
CA PRO A 119 -35.41 4.36 1.80
C PRO A 119 -34.40 5.46 1.40
N HIS A 120 -33.15 5.38 1.86
CA HIS A 120 -32.06 6.32 1.57
C HIS A 120 -30.72 5.61 1.30
N ALA A 121 -30.72 4.47 0.60
CA ALA A 121 -29.48 3.83 0.16
C ALA A 121 -28.92 4.54 -1.09
N TYR A 122 -27.66 5.02 -1.01
CA TYR A 122 -26.82 5.40 -2.15
C TYR A 122 -25.81 4.30 -2.45
#